data_AF-J2ZN58-F1
#
_entry.id   AF-J2ZN58-F1
#
_cell.length_a   1.000
_cell.length_b   1.000
_cell.length_c   1.000
_cell.angle_alpha   90.00
_cell.angle_beta   90.00
_cell.angle_gamma   90.00
#
_symmetry.space_group_name_H-M   'P 1'
#
loop_
_entity.id
_entity.type
_entity.pdbx_description
1 polymer ?
#
loop_
_entity_poly.entity_id
_entity_poly.type
_entity_poly.pdbx_seq_one_letter_code
_entity_poly.pdbx_strand_id
1 'polypeptide(L)'
;MVRPQVRLLSQGIRSRVPVAFSGTVCGHDRPSVVTVWFKVQAWKQAWVYGRNGRADQVVTDVQPRLERVDLAAAQLSPDDLPNDVAGQWLNQSVNAGMPVLKRHLKAEPLVYRDAPVTVVVYGPGLMLRTEGKALRPGVLGERVPVMLDGAESSLLAVVAGKGEVHVER
;
A
#
# COMPACT_ATOMS: atom_id res chain seq x y z
N MET A 1 28.74 41.62 -6.39
CA MET A 1 27.90 41.13 -5.27
C MET A 1 27.59 39.65 -5.51
N VAL A 2 28.01 38.77 -4.60
CA VAL A 2 27.62 37.36 -4.62
C VAL A 2 26.17 37.29 -4.16
N ARG A 3 25.25 36.78 -5.00
CA ARG A 3 23.85 36.61 -4.60
C ARG A 3 23.78 35.48 -3.57
N PRO A 4 23.06 35.66 -2.44
CA PRO A 4 22.87 34.58 -1.50
C PRO A 4 22.12 33.43 -2.18
N GLN A 5 22.57 32.20 -1.96
CA GLN A 5 21.88 31.01 -2.45
C GLN A 5 21.38 30.18 -1.27
N VAL A 6 20.19 29.62 -1.44
CA VAL A 6 19.56 28.71 -0.48
C VAL A 6 19.42 27.37 -1.14
N ARG A 7 19.98 26.33 -0.52
CA ARG A 7 19.90 24.96 -1.02
C ARG A 7 19.37 24.03 0.06
N LEU A 8 18.23 23.40 -0.21
CA LEU A 8 17.74 22.26 0.56
C LEU A 8 18.64 21.06 0.30
N LEU A 9 19.15 20.45 1.37
CA LEU A 9 20.07 19.31 1.26
C LEU A 9 19.37 17.95 1.39
N SER A 10 18.09 17.92 1.79
CA SER A 10 17.32 16.68 1.88
C SER A 10 16.57 16.33 0.60
N GLN A 11 16.45 15.04 0.32
CA GLN A 11 15.48 14.51 -0.63
C GLN A 11 14.21 14.06 0.11
N GLY A 12 13.03 14.42 -0.42
CA GLY A 12 11.72 14.10 0.14
C GLY A 12 11.28 14.98 1.32
N ILE A 13 10.06 14.74 1.81
CA ILE A 13 9.48 15.46 2.96
C ILE A 13 9.99 14.81 4.26
N ARG A 14 10.69 15.57 5.09
CA ARG A 14 11.21 15.12 6.41
C ARG A 14 10.88 16.15 7.48
N SER A 15 10.68 15.69 8.72
CA SER A 15 10.41 16.57 9.87
C SER A 15 11.55 17.53 10.21
N ARG A 16 12.79 17.17 9.85
CA ARG A 16 13.98 18.01 10.01
C ARG A 16 14.78 18.04 8.71
N VAL A 17 15.02 19.24 8.20
CA VAL A 17 15.69 19.44 6.92
C VAL A 17 16.91 20.34 7.10
N PRO A 18 18.11 19.91 6.64
CA PRO A 18 19.26 20.78 6.56
C PRO A 18 19.16 21.69 5.34
N VAL A 19 19.31 22.99 5.57
CA VAL A 19 19.33 24.03 4.54
C VAL A 19 20.68 24.71 4.57
N ALA A 20 21.38 24.70 3.43
CA ALA A 20 22.62 25.43 3.25
C ALA A 20 22.33 26.84 2.72
N PHE A 21 22.87 27.84 3.41
CA PHE A 21 22.92 29.22 2.96
C PHE A 21 24.34 29.51 2.53
N SER A 22 24.54 29.90 1.26
CA SER A 22 25.83 30.40 0.77
C SER A 22 25.73 31.89 0.49
N GLY A 23 26.72 32.65 0.94
CA GLY A 23 26.75 34.09 0.72
C GLY A 23 27.75 34.80 1.62
N THR A 24 27.77 36.13 1.51
CA THR A 24 28.56 36.99 2.38
C THR A 24 27.73 37.28 3.63
N VAL A 25 28.19 36.81 4.79
CA VAL A 25 27.53 37.10 6.08
C VAL A 25 27.83 38.55 6.45
N CYS A 26 26.83 39.29 6.98
CA CYS A 26 27.02 40.67 7.40
C CYS A 26 28.22 40.77 8.37
N GLY A 27 29.22 41.59 8.02
CA GLY A 27 30.46 41.75 8.79
C GLY A 27 31.60 40.78 8.44
N HIS A 28 31.46 39.96 7.40
CA HIS A 28 32.55 39.10 6.87
C HIS A 28 32.79 39.38 5.39
N ASP A 29 34.04 39.60 4.97
CA ASP A 29 34.39 39.87 3.57
C ASP A 29 34.49 38.60 2.69
N ARG A 30 34.44 37.41 3.30
CA ARG A 30 34.56 36.13 2.59
C ARG A 30 33.20 35.45 2.46
N PRO A 31 32.90 34.84 1.30
CA PRO A 31 31.72 33.99 1.16
C PRO A 31 31.85 32.80 2.12
N SER A 32 30.76 32.52 2.84
CA SER A 32 30.67 31.39 3.78
C SER A 32 29.44 30.56 3.45
N VAL A 33 29.48 29.30 3.87
CA VAL A 33 28.34 28.38 3.80
C VAL A 33 27.95 28.00 5.22
N VAL A 34 26.70 28.29 5.59
CA VAL A 34 26.14 27.95 6.90
C VAL A 34 25.01 26.97 6.71
N THR A 35 25.04 25.85 7.43
CA THR A 35 23.93 24.88 7.45
C THR A 35 23.06 25.12 8.67
N VAL A 36 21.77 25.32 8.43
CA VAL A 36 20.76 25.50 9.48
C VAL A 36 19.73 24.38 9.36
N TRP A 37 19.31 23.86 10.51
CA TRP A 37 18.30 22.81 10.60
C TRP A 37 16.92 23.41 10.83
N PHE A 38 16.00 23.18 9.89
CA PHE A 38 14.61 23.60 10.02
C PHE A 38 13.72 22.44 10.46
N LYS A 39 12.77 22.73 11.34
CA LYS A 39 11.62 21.85 11.57
C LYS A 39 10.59 22.13 10.49
N VAL A 40 10.16 21.09 9.78
CA VAL A 40 9.18 21.19 8.71
C VAL A 40 7.92 20.45 9.13
N GLN A 41 6.77 21.04 8.83
CA GLN A 41 5.46 20.43 8.96
C GLN A 41 4.78 20.44 7.60
N ALA A 42 4.24 19.31 7.17
CA ALA A 42 3.62 19.17 5.85
C ALA A 42 2.22 18.57 6.02
N TRP A 43 1.22 19.44 6.15
CA TRP A 43 -0.16 19.03 6.41
C TRP A 43 -0.88 18.62 5.12
N LYS A 44 -1.54 17.46 5.14
CA LYS A 44 -2.43 17.00 4.07
C LYS A 44 -3.69 16.35 4.68
N GLN A 45 -4.84 16.52 4.02
CA GLN A 45 -6.04 15.73 4.30
C GLN A 45 -5.81 14.32 3.76
N ALA A 46 -5.90 13.31 4.63
CA ALA A 46 -5.63 11.92 4.29
C ALA A 46 -6.63 11.00 5.00
N TRP A 47 -6.91 9.85 4.38
CA TRP A 47 -7.67 8.79 5.03
C TRP A 47 -6.85 8.21 6.19
N VAL A 48 -7.49 8.04 7.34
CA VAL A 48 -6.94 7.44 8.55
C VAL A 48 -7.88 6.33 9.02
N TYR A 49 -7.32 5.18 9.41
CA TYR A 49 -8.13 4.07 9.93
C TYR A 49 -8.82 4.46 11.24
N GLY A 50 -10.15 4.36 11.30
CA GLY A 50 -10.91 4.61 12.52
C GLY A 50 -10.86 3.45 13.51
N ARG A 51 -10.62 2.23 13.02
CA ARG A 51 -10.54 1.00 13.82
C ARG A 51 -9.38 0.12 13.37
N ASN A 52 -8.99 -0.81 14.24
CA ASN A 52 -8.05 -1.87 13.87
C ASN A 52 -8.68 -2.76 12.79
N GLY A 53 -7.88 -3.18 11.82
CA GLY A 53 -8.28 -4.03 10.71
C GLY A 53 -7.40 -5.25 10.58
N ARG A 54 -7.95 -6.31 10.00
CA ARG A 54 -7.20 -7.52 9.65
C ARG A 54 -6.97 -7.58 8.15
N ALA A 55 -5.98 -8.38 7.73
CA ALA A 55 -5.85 -8.74 6.33
C ALA A 55 -7.16 -9.37 5.83
N ASP A 56 -7.42 -9.19 4.53
CA ASP A 56 -8.60 -9.73 3.84
C ASP A 56 -9.94 -9.17 4.32
N GLN A 57 -9.94 -7.97 4.90
CA GLN A 57 -11.15 -7.26 5.30
C GLN A 57 -11.40 -6.08 4.37
N VAL A 58 -12.67 -5.76 4.10
CA VAL A 58 -13.04 -4.55 3.34
C VAL A 58 -12.66 -3.29 4.12
N VAL A 59 -12.12 -2.28 3.43
CA VAL A 59 -11.64 -1.06 4.08
C VAL A 59 -12.77 -0.25 4.72
N THR A 60 -13.99 -0.36 4.21
CA THR A 60 -15.16 0.32 4.79
C THR A 60 -15.42 -0.10 6.25
N ASP A 61 -15.14 -1.36 6.60
CA ASP A 61 -15.39 -1.90 7.95
C ASP A 61 -14.50 -1.27 9.02
N VAL A 62 -13.30 -0.83 8.63
CA VAL A 62 -12.36 -0.14 9.54
C VAL A 62 -12.67 1.35 9.71
N GLN A 63 -13.81 1.80 9.19
CA GLN A 63 -14.35 3.16 9.35
C GLN A 63 -13.31 4.24 9.05
N PRO A 64 -12.78 4.28 7.82
CA PRO A 64 -11.79 5.27 7.44
C PRO A 64 -12.40 6.67 7.54
N ARG A 65 -11.62 7.61 8.08
CA ARG A 65 -12.02 9.00 8.26
C ARG A 65 -10.98 9.93 7.64
N LEU A 66 -11.44 11.06 7.10
CA LEU A 66 -10.54 12.09 6.61
C LEU A 66 -10.01 12.90 7.80
N GLU A 67 -8.70 12.94 7.93
CA GLU A 67 -8.01 13.72 8.96
C GLU A 67 -6.83 14.51 8.39
N ARG A 68 -6.46 15.58 9.09
CA ARG A 68 -5.22 16.30 8.81
C ARG A 68 -4.03 15.55 9.39
N VAL A 69 -3.16 15.07 8.52
CA VAL A 69 -1.93 14.36 8.87
C VAL A 69 -0.72 15.23 8.54
N ASP A 70 0.26 15.28 9.45
CA ASP A 70 1.58 15.86 9.19
C ASP A 70 2.47 14.80 8.53
N LEU A 71 2.60 14.88 7.20
CA LEU A 71 3.39 13.95 6.40
C LEU A 71 4.88 14.01 6.75
N ALA A 72 5.38 15.16 7.17
CA ALA A 72 6.78 15.32 7.56
C ALA A 72 7.07 14.58 8.88
N ALA A 73 6.13 14.64 9.83
CA ALA A 73 6.20 13.89 11.07
C ALA A 73 6.03 12.38 10.84
N ALA A 74 5.08 11.99 9.98
CA ALA A 74 4.81 10.60 9.63
C ALA A 74 5.84 9.98 8.68
N GLN A 75 6.74 10.79 8.10
CA GLN A 75 7.72 10.38 7.08
C GLN A 75 7.06 9.71 5.86
N LEU A 76 5.93 10.27 5.41
CA LEU A 76 5.16 9.75 4.29
C LEU A 76 5.30 10.63 3.05
N SER A 77 5.33 9.99 1.88
CA SER A 77 5.18 10.71 0.62
C SER A 77 3.70 10.98 0.33
N PRO A 78 3.35 12.13 -0.27
CA PRO A 78 1.99 12.37 -0.75
C PRO A 78 1.48 11.30 -1.72
N ASP A 79 2.38 10.63 -2.45
CA ASP A 79 2.07 9.61 -3.45
C ASP A 79 1.73 8.24 -2.83
N ASP A 80 2.15 8.00 -1.58
CA ASP A 80 1.83 6.78 -0.84
C ASP A 80 0.35 6.73 -0.42
N LEU A 81 -0.30 7.90 -0.37
CA LEU A 81 -1.68 8.06 0.08
C LEU A 81 -2.65 7.79 -1.07
N PRO A 82 -3.70 6.97 -0.86
CA PRO A 82 -4.75 6.79 -1.84
C PRO A 82 -5.65 8.04 -1.90
N ASN A 83 -6.20 8.33 -3.07
CA ASN A 83 -7.21 9.38 -3.23
C ASN A 83 -8.58 8.90 -2.74
N ASP A 84 -8.89 7.62 -3.01
CA ASP A 84 -10.12 6.95 -2.61
C ASP A 84 -9.81 5.56 -2.04
N VAL A 85 -10.63 5.13 -1.11
CA VAL A 85 -10.54 3.85 -0.39
C VAL A 85 -11.78 2.98 -0.58
N ALA A 86 -12.81 3.49 -1.27
CA ALA A 86 -14.03 2.73 -1.54
C ALA A 86 -13.74 1.48 -2.38
N GLY A 87 -14.38 0.36 -2.02
CA GLY A 87 -14.23 -0.94 -2.70
C GLY A 87 -12.87 -1.61 -2.51
N GLN A 88 -11.95 -1.00 -1.77
CA GLN A 88 -10.64 -1.56 -1.48
C GLN A 88 -10.70 -2.54 -0.31
N TRP A 89 -9.76 -3.47 -0.30
CA TRP A 89 -9.58 -4.48 0.73
C TRP A 89 -8.19 -4.36 1.35
N LEU A 90 -8.08 -4.75 2.62
CA LEU A 90 -6.82 -4.77 3.32
C LEU A 90 -5.98 -5.98 2.90
N ASN A 91 -4.72 -5.74 2.56
CA ASN A 91 -3.76 -6.81 2.29
C ASN A 91 -2.94 -7.22 3.52
N GLN A 92 -3.08 -6.48 4.62
CA GLN A 92 -2.36 -6.70 5.88
C GLN A 92 -3.19 -6.18 7.07
N SER A 93 -2.77 -6.51 8.29
CA SER A 93 -3.39 -5.95 9.49
C SER A 93 -2.96 -4.51 9.71
N VAL A 94 -3.87 -3.67 10.20
CA VAL A 94 -3.67 -2.24 10.40
C VAL A 94 -4.22 -1.78 11.75
N ASN A 95 -3.65 -0.72 12.30
CA ASN A 95 -4.09 -0.13 13.56
C ASN A 95 -4.89 1.16 13.34
N ALA A 96 -5.84 1.41 14.23
CA ALA A 96 -6.56 2.67 14.29
C ALA A 96 -5.59 3.85 14.46
N GLY A 97 -5.92 5.00 13.86
CA GLY A 97 -5.12 6.22 13.90
C GLY A 97 -3.97 6.26 12.89
N MET A 98 -3.65 5.16 12.21
CA MET A 98 -2.65 5.17 11.14
C MET A 98 -3.24 5.71 9.83
N PRO A 99 -2.46 6.49 9.05
CA PRO A 99 -2.84 6.84 7.69
C PRO A 99 -3.02 5.59 6.81
N VAL A 100 -4.05 5.60 5.96
CA VAL A 100 -4.28 4.60 4.93
C VAL A 100 -3.26 4.81 3.82
N LEU A 101 -2.54 3.77 3.43
CA LEU A 101 -1.51 3.82 2.40
C LEU A 101 -1.88 2.86 1.27
N LYS A 102 -1.55 3.20 0.02
CA LYS A 102 -1.83 2.36 -1.16
C LYS A 102 -1.29 0.95 -0.99
N ARG A 103 -0.11 0.79 -0.38
CA ARG A 103 0.52 -0.50 -0.10
C ARG A 103 -0.23 -1.38 0.92
N HIS A 104 -1.17 -0.83 1.68
CA HIS A 104 -2.05 -1.60 2.58
C HIS A 104 -3.29 -2.14 1.86
N LEU A 105 -3.52 -1.68 0.64
CA LEU A 105 -4.75 -1.92 -0.11
C LEU A 105 -4.52 -2.95 -1.21
N LYS A 106 -5.59 -3.67 -1.52
CA LYS A 106 -5.72 -4.53 -2.68
C LYS A 106 -7.14 -4.44 -3.24
N ALA A 107 -7.29 -4.89 -4.47
CA ALA A 107 -8.61 -5.02 -5.09
C ALA A 107 -9.49 -6.03 -4.33
N GLU A 108 -10.79 -5.96 -4.58
CA GLU A 108 -11.74 -6.96 -4.10
C GLU A 108 -11.31 -8.37 -4.53
N PRO A 109 -11.23 -9.33 -3.59
CA PRO A 109 -11.00 -10.72 -3.92
C PRO A 109 -12.10 -11.25 -4.83
N LEU A 110 -11.72 -11.90 -5.93
CA LEU A 110 -12.68 -12.62 -6.79
C LEU A 110 -12.98 -14.02 -6.24
N VAL A 111 -12.11 -14.51 -5.36
CA VAL A 111 -12.25 -15.74 -4.62
C VAL A 111 -12.09 -15.41 -3.13
N TYR A 112 -13.01 -15.92 -2.32
CA TYR A 112 -13.01 -15.74 -0.87
C TYR A 112 -12.46 -16.97 -0.16
N ARG A 113 -11.97 -16.79 1.07
CA ARG A 113 -11.62 -17.92 1.94
C ARG A 113 -12.85 -18.80 2.14
N ASP A 114 -12.62 -20.10 2.10
CA ASP A 114 -13.62 -21.15 2.29
C ASP A 114 -14.74 -21.17 1.24
N ALA A 115 -14.67 -20.34 0.21
CA ALA A 115 -15.66 -20.33 -0.86
C ALA A 115 -15.44 -21.51 -1.83
N PRO A 116 -16.52 -22.07 -2.37
CA PRO A 116 -16.43 -23.03 -3.47
C PRO A 116 -15.83 -22.33 -4.70
N VAL A 117 -14.96 -23.04 -5.41
CA VAL A 117 -14.31 -22.58 -6.65
C VAL A 117 -14.37 -23.65 -7.72
N THR A 118 -14.56 -23.22 -8.96
CA THR A 118 -14.34 -24.05 -10.15
C THR A 118 -12.86 -24.02 -10.49
N VAL A 119 -12.21 -25.16 -10.42
CA VAL A 119 -10.83 -25.36 -10.83
C VAL A 119 -10.81 -25.83 -12.27
N VAL A 120 -10.14 -25.06 -13.14
CA VAL A 120 -9.95 -25.39 -14.55
C VAL A 120 -8.51 -25.80 -14.78
N VAL A 121 -8.30 -26.95 -15.42
CA VAL A 121 -6.97 -27.45 -15.79
C VAL A 121 -6.92 -27.61 -17.30
N TYR A 122 -5.91 -26.99 -17.92
CA TYR A 122 -5.65 -27.12 -19.36
C TYR A 122 -4.51 -28.12 -19.61
N GLY A 123 -4.72 -29.02 -20.57
CA GLY A 123 -3.72 -29.94 -21.09
C GLY A 123 -3.76 -30.01 -22.63
N PRO A 124 -2.84 -30.75 -23.27
CA PRO A 124 -2.84 -30.89 -24.72
C PRO A 124 -4.15 -31.51 -25.24
N GLY A 125 -5.02 -30.66 -25.83
CA GLY A 125 -6.32 -31.05 -26.37
C GLY A 125 -7.40 -31.36 -25.32
N LEU A 126 -7.17 -31.06 -24.04
CA LEU A 126 -8.08 -31.41 -22.93
C LEU A 126 -8.29 -30.21 -21.99
N MET A 127 -9.54 -30.02 -21.56
CA MET A 127 -9.92 -29.09 -20.51
C MET A 127 -10.67 -29.88 -19.43
N LEU A 128 -10.16 -29.88 -18.21
CA LEU A 128 -10.81 -30.50 -17.06
C LEU A 128 -11.40 -29.41 -16.17
N ARG A 129 -12.61 -29.62 -15.66
CA ARG A 129 -13.25 -28.77 -14.64
C ARG A 129 -13.59 -29.63 -13.43
N THR A 130 -13.24 -29.16 -12.25
CA THR A 130 -13.59 -29.79 -10.98
C THR A 130 -13.95 -28.72 -9.97
N GLU A 131 -14.65 -29.11 -8.91
CA GLU A 131 -14.93 -28.26 -7.77
C GLU A 131 -13.83 -28.41 -6.71
N GLY A 132 -13.71 -27.38 -5.89
CA GLY A 132 -12.86 -27.37 -4.71
C GLY A 132 -13.16 -26.15 -3.85
N LYS A 133 -12.34 -25.95 -2.84
CA LYS A 133 -12.51 -24.91 -1.83
C LYS A 133 -11.24 -24.09 -1.69
N ALA A 134 -11.36 -22.77 -1.82
CA ALA A 134 -10.22 -21.88 -1.66
C ALA A 134 -9.81 -21.76 -0.19
N LEU A 135 -8.53 -21.95 0.12
CA LEU A 135 -8.01 -21.87 1.48
C LEU A 135 -7.58 -20.45 1.89
N ARG A 136 -7.51 -19.53 0.93
CA ARG A 136 -7.27 -18.10 1.13
C ARG A 136 -8.05 -17.30 0.09
N PRO A 137 -8.34 -16.02 0.36
CA PRO A 137 -8.88 -15.15 -0.67
C PRO A 137 -7.80 -14.78 -1.70
N GLY A 138 -8.23 -14.42 -2.91
CA GLY A 138 -7.32 -13.99 -3.97
C GLY A 138 -7.98 -13.04 -4.98
N VAL A 139 -7.18 -12.11 -5.49
CA VAL A 139 -7.56 -11.22 -6.60
C VAL A 139 -7.14 -11.82 -7.94
N LEU A 140 -7.63 -11.26 -9.05
CA LEU A 140 -7.27 -11.70 -10.39
C LEU A 140 -5.75 -11.85 -10.57
N GLY A 141 -5.30 -13.00 -11.08
CA GLY A 141 -3.89 -13.32 -11.30
C GLY A 141 -3.11 -13.76 -10.06
N GLU A 142 -3.71 -13.75 -8.86
CA GLU A 142 -3.05 -14.20 -7.63
C GLU A 142 -3.05 -15.73 -7.53
N ARG A 143 -1.97 -16.31 -7.01
CA ARG A 143 -1.89 -17.75 -6.69
C ARG A 143 -2.53 -18.04 -5.33
N VAL A 144 -3.50 -18.93 -5.30
CA VAL A 144 -4.21 -19.36 -4.09
C VAL A 144 -4.17 -20.89 -3.93
N PRO A 145 -3.90 -21.42 -2.72
CA PRO A 145 -4.13 -22.81 -2.39
C PRO A 145 -5.61 -23.15 -2.42
N VAL A 146 -5.93 -24.26 -3.08
CA VAL A 146 -7.27 -24.81 -3.25
C VAL A 146 -7.25 -26.27 -2.82
N MET A 147 -8.20 -26.64 -1.98
CA MET A 147 -8.45 -28.04 -1.62
C MET A 147 -9.49 -28.61 -2.60
N LEU A 148 -9.13 -29.64 -3.35
CA LEU A 148 -10.11 -30.34 -4.20
C LEU A 148 -10.97 -31.27 -3.35
N ASP A 149 -12.20 -31.51 -3.80
CA ASP A 149 -13.08 -32.45 -3.14
C ASP A 149 -12.50 -33.87 -3.20
N GLY A 150 -12.33 -34.50 -2.03
CA GLY A 150 -11.73 -35.84 -1.91
C GLY A 150 -10.21 -35.89 -2.01
N ALA A 151 -9.51 -34.76 -2.11
CA ALA A 151 -8.05 -34.72 -2.09
C ALA A 151 -7.47 -34.64 -0.67
N GLU A 152 -6.29 -35.22 -0.48
CA GLU A 152 -5.55 -35.18 0.80
C GLU A 152 -4.66 -33.94 0.93
N SER A 153 -4.39 -33.22 -0.17
CA SER A 153 -3.52 -32.04 -0.17
C SER A 153 -4.04 -30.95 -1.11
N SER A 154 -3.70 -29.70 -0.77
CA SER A 154 -4.07 -28.53 -1.56
C SER A 154 -3.15 -28.36 -2.78
N LEU A 155 -3.71 -27.88 -3.88
CA LEU A 155 -2.96 -27.45 -5.06
C LEU A 155 -2.89 -25.92 -5.14
N LEU A 156 -1.89 -25.37 -5.83
CA LEU A 156 -1.83 -23.94 -6.15
C LEU A 156 -2.52 -23.67 -7.50
N ALA A 157 -3.46 -22.74 -7.51
CA ALA A 157 -4.13 -22.27 -8.72
C ALA A 157 -4.10 -20.74 -8.80
N VAL A 158 -4.17 -20.19 -10.01
CA VAL A 158 -4.23 -18.75 -10.29
C VAL A 158 -5.68 -18.33 -10.40
N VAL A 159 -6.07 -17.26 -9.71
CA VAL A 159 -7.43 -16.71 -9.83
C VAL A 159 -7.66 -16.15 -11.23
N ALA A 160 -8.63 -16.72 -11.95
CA ALA A 160 -8.97 -16.33 -13.32
C ALA A 160 -10.28 -15.52 -13.39
N GLY A 161 -11.15 -15.66 -12.39
CA GLY A 161 -12.44 -14.98 -12.35
C GLY A 161 -13.16 -15.16 -11.02
N LYS A 162 -14.40 -14.67 -10.95
CA LYS A 162 -15.25 -14.85 -9.77
C LYS A 162 -15.52 -16.33 -9.55
N GLY A 163 -15.01 -16.88 -8.45
CA GLY A 163 -15.14 -18.31 -8.14
C GLY A 163 -14.43 -19.24 -9.14
N GLU A 164 -13.54 -18.74 -10.00
CA GLU A 164 -12.84 -19.54 -11.00
C GLU A 164 -11.33 -19.40 -10.84
N VAL A 165 -10.63 -20.53 -10.83
CA VAL A 165 -9.17 -20.62 -10.70
C VAL A 165 -8.59 -21.58 -11.72
N HIS A 166 -7.42 -21.28 -12.26
CA HIS A 166 -6.74 -22.07 -13.28
C HIS A 166 -5.45 -22.67 -12.72
N VAL A 167 -5.15 -23.92 -13.04
CA VAL A 167 -3.87 -24.54 -12.66
C VAL A 167 -2.86 -24.30 -13.78
N GLU A 168 -1.84 -23.49 -13.51
CA GLU A 168 -0.71 -23.31 -14.42
C GLU A 168 0.30 -24.46 -14.26
N ARG A 169 0.80 -24.97 -15.38
CA ARG A 169 1.93 -25.92 -15.42
C ARG A 169 3.25 -25.21 -15.23
#